data_AF-A0A9D9BK35-F1
#
_entry.id   AF-A0A9D9BK35-F1
#
_cell.length_a   1.000
_cell.length_b   1.000
_cell.length_c   1.000
_cell.angle_alpha   90.00
_cell.angle_beta   90.00
_cell.angle_gamma   90.00
#
_symmetry.space_group_name_H-M   'P 1'
#
loop_
_entity.id
_entity.type
_entity.pdbx_description
1 polymer ?
#
loop_
_entity_poly.entity_id
_entity_poly.type
_entity_poly.pdbx_seq_one_letter_code
_entity_poly.pdbx_strand_id
1 'polypeptide(L)' 'MHWTHILGFLLLAWVLYDLMTGKVWLHRAFERGNEPVQYWLTVLLWSAVAISCFFWV' A
#
# COMPACT_ATOMS: atom_id res chain seq x y z
N MET A 1 19.17 -9.46 3.02
CA MET A 1 19.52 -8.05 2.75
C MET A 1 18.90 -7.53 1.45
N HIS A 2 18.96 -8.21 0.30
CA HIS A 2 18.36 -7.70 -0.95
C HIS A 2 16.84 -7.94 -1.07
N TRP A 3 16.34 -9.02 -0.46
CA TRP A 3 14.96 -9.46 -0.60
C TRP A 3 13.93 -8.49 -0.01
N THR A 4 14.22 -7.88 1.14
CA THR A 4 13.34 -6.89 1.79
C THR A 4 13.20 -5.61 0.97
N HIS A 5 14.27 -5.17 0.30
CA HIS A 5 14.22 -3.99 -0.57
C HIS A 5 13.38 -4.25 -1.83
N ILE A 6 13.49 -5.46 -2.41
CA ILE A 6 12.65 -5.88 -3.54
C ILE A 6 11.18 -5.94 -3.13
N LEU A 7 10.88 -6.49 -1.94
CA LEU A 7 9.53 -6.47 -1.36
C LEU A 7 9.01 -5.05 -1.15
N GLY A 8 9.82 -4.15 -0.58
CA GLY A 8 9.46 -2.75 -0.40
C GLY A 8 9.15 -2.03 -1.72
N PHE A 9 9.94 -2.28 -2.77
CA PHE A 9 9.69 -1.76 -4.12
C PHE A 9 8.40 -2.31 -4.74
N LEU A 10 8.16 -3.62 -4.62
CA LEU A 10 6.92 -4.24 -5.09
C LEU A 10 5.69 -3.69 -4.36
N LEU A 11 5.78 -3.52 -3.04
CA LEU A 11 4.71 -2.90 -2.24
C LEU A 11 4.45 -1.45 -2.64
N LEU A 12 5.51 -0.65 -2.85
CA LEU A 12 5.36 0.73 -3.32
C LEU A 12 4.69 0.80 -4.69
N ALA A 13 5.11 -0.06 -5.62
CA ALA A 13 4.48 -0.17 -6.93
C ALA A 13 3.01 -0.59 -6.82
N TRP A 14 2.69 -1.51 -5.90
CA TRP A 14 1.31 -1.92 -5.60
C TRP A 14 0.47 -0.74 -5.07
N VAL A 15 0.98 0.01 -4.10
CA VAL A 15 0.28 1.19 -3.55
C VAL A 15 0.04 2.24 -4.63
N LEU A 16 1.02 2.49 -5.50
CA LEU A 16 0.88 3.38 -6.66
C LEU A 16 -0.23 2.92 -7.60
N TYR A 17 -0.29 1.62 -7.90
CA TYR A 17 -1.34 1.04 -8.72
C TYR A 17 -2.73 1.18 -8.09
N ASP A 18 -2.86 0.92 -6.78
CA ASP A 18 -4.09 1.12 -6.03
C ASP A 18 -4.52 2.61 -6.01
N LEU A 19 -3.57 3.54 -5.98
CA LEU A 19 -3.82 4.98 -6.10
C LEU A 19 -4.35 5.36 -7.49
N MET A 20 -3.73 4.84 -8.55
CA MET A 20 -4.16 5.08 -9.94
C MET A 20 -5.54 4.50 -10.23
N THR A 21 -5.84 3.33 -9.66
CA THR A 21 -7.13 2.65 -9.84
C THR A 21 -8.22 3.29 -8.98
N GLY A 22 -7.85 4.06 -7.94
CA GLY A 22 -8.78 4.65 -6.98
C GLY A 22 -9.46 3.62 -6.08
N LYS A 23 -8.91 2.41 -6.04
CA LYS A 23 -9.42 1.27 -5.27
C LYS A 23 -8.24 0.61 -4.58
N VAL A 24 -8.41 0.27 -3.30
CA VAL A 24 -7.41 -0.45 -2.53
C VAL A 24 -7.95 -1.81 -2.12
N TRP A 25 -7.12 -2.84 -2.26
CA TRP A 25 -7.46 -4.20 -1.85
C TRP A 25 -6.79 -4.55 -0.53
N LEU A 26 -7.60 -5.00 0.45
CA LEU A 26 -7.10 -5.61 1.68
C LEU A 26 -7.91 -6.86 2.04
N HIS A 27 -9.22 -6.70 2.24
CA HIS A 27 -10.18 -7.80 2.39
C HIS A 27 -11.38 -7.64 1.46
N ARG A 28 -11.73 -6.39 1.18
CA ARG A 28 -12.70 -5.95 0.18
C ARG A 28 -12.06 -4.83 -0.64
N ALA A 29 -12.59 -4.58 -1.83
CA ALA A 29 -12.24 -3.38 -2.58
C ALA A 29 -12.78 -2.16 -1.83
N PHE A 30 -11.90 -1.34 -1.26
CA PHE A 30 -12.27 -0.04 -0.74
C PHE A 30 -12.19 0.97 -1.87
N GLU A 31 -13.33 1.53 -2.23
CA GLU A 31 -13.42 2.58 -3.24
C GLU A 31 -13.43 3.96 -2.57
N ARG A 32 -12.70 4.90 -3.15
CA ARG A 32 -12.62 6.27 -2.63
C ARG A 32 -14.00 6.95 -2.51
N GLY A 33 -14.96 6.56 -3.35
CA GLY A 33 -16.31 7.13 -3.39
C GLY A 33 -17.25 6.62 -2.30
N ASN A 34 -17.05 5.40 -1.79
CA ASN A 34 -17.94 4.82 -0.79
C ASN A 34 -17.43 5.08 0.64
N GLU A 35 -16.15 4.80 0.89
CA GLU A 35 -15.56 4.83 2.23
C GLU A 35 -14.17 5.48 2.19
N PRO A 36 -14.10 6.81 2.03
CA PRO A 36 -12.83 7.51 1.82
C PRO A 36 -11.86 7.32 2.98
N VAL A 37 -12.37 7.27 4.23
CA VAL A 37 -11.53 7.09 5.42
C VAL A 37 -10.85 5.72 5.42
N GLN A 38 -11.60 4.65 5.13
CA GLN A 38 -11.06 3.30 5.09
C GLN A 38 -10.07 3.14 3.94
N TYR A 39 -10.36 3.73 2.77
CA TYR A 39 -9.43 3.80 1.66
C TYR A 39 -8.08 4.43 2.09
N TRP A 40 -8.11 5.63 2.67
CA TRP A 40 -6.88 6.33 3.08
C TRP A 40 -6.12 5.62 4.20
N LEU A 41 -6.81 5.04 5.19
CA LEU A 41 -6.18 4.22 6.23
C LEU A 41 -5.46 3.02 5.63
N THR A 42 -6.07 2.38 4.63
CA THR A 42 -5.50 1.19 4.00
C THR A 42 -4.29 1.55 3.14
N VAL A 43 -4.36 2.65 2.38
CA VAL A 43 -3.19 3.21 1.66
C VAL A 43 -2.05 3.52 2.63
N LEU A 44 -2.35 4.21 3.75
CA LEU A 44 -1.35 4.55 4.75
C LEU A 44 -0.71 3.31 5.38
N LEU A 45 -1.51 2.29 5.68
CA LEU A 45 -1.02 1.04 6.24
C LEU A 45 -0.08 0.33 5.27
N TRP A 46 -0.48 0.15 4.00
CA TRP A 46 0.39 -0.44 2.98
C TRP A 46 1.66 0.38 2.75
N SER A 47 1.55 1.71 2.75
CA SER A 47 2.70 2.62 2.64
C SER A 47 3.65 2.48 3.83
N ALA A 48 3.12 2.38 5.05
CA ALA A 48 3.91 2.19 6.26
C ALA A 48 4.65 0.84 6.26
N VAL A 49 4.01 -0.22 5.76
CA VAL A 49 4.65 -1.54 5.58
C VAL A 49 5.74 -1.47 4.51
N ALA A 50 5.47 -0.80 3.39
CA ALA A 50 6.48 -0.63 2.34
C ALA A 50 7.72 0.12 2.87
N ILE A 51 7.51 1.20 3.63
CA ILE A 51 8.58 1.99 4.26
C ILE A 51 9.31 1.18 5.33
N SER A 52 8.59 0.39 6.14
CA SER A 52 9.22 -0.43 7.19
C SER A 52 10.16 -1.50 6.61
N CYS A 53 9.88 -2.01 5.41
CA CYS A 53 10.80 -2.90 4.69
C CYS A 53 12.15 -2.25 4.35
N PHE A 54 12.23 -0.92 4.27
CA PHE A 54 13.49 -0.19 4.06
C PHE A 54 14.19 0.19 5.37
N PHE A 55 13.44 0.34 6.47
CA PHE A 55 14.00 0.66 7.78
C PHE A 55 14.51 -0.57 8.53
N TRP A 56 14.07 -1.77 8.17
CA TRP A 56 14.61 -3.02 8.69
C TRP A 56 15.98 -3.31 8.05
N VAL A 57 17.00 -2.54 8.47
CA VAL A 57 18.42 -2.65 8.12
C VAL A 57 19.20 -3.18 9.32
#